data_AF-A0A4R8X7Q0-F1
#
_entry.id   AF-A0A4R8X7Q0-F1
#
_cell.length_a   1.000
_cell.length_b   1.000
_cell.length_c   1.000
_cell.angle_alpha   90.00
_cell.angle_beta   90.00
_cell.angle_gamma   90.00
#
_symmetry.space_group_name_H-M   'P 1'
#
loop_
_entity.id
_entity.type
_entity.pdbx_description
1 polymer ?
#
loop_
_entity_poly.entity_id
_entity_poly.type
_entity_poly.pdbx_seq_one_letter_code
_entity_poly.pdbx_strand_id
1 'polypeptide(L)'
;MPHTSDPACRKIPFSFELYPPTSDAATSVLHATIERLAAAGPEFISVTYGANGSSRRSSLDVLTHILRTTTVDPLAHLTCVGSSNAESSQLIREFLDAGVRSFLALRGDPPEGIREGEAFLGDLGSAAELVQLIHRVQAERVPYREAVIPGLPAARTIKREREKVRIAVAAFPNGHPRSRSATQDIDALLAKQAAGANLAITQLFFHADHYLSFILRARAAGVEFPILPGIMPVTSPARLRRILELSGEELPSELAIALEVEPTKEGQREIGIRQATELARQLIAGGAPGLHLYAFNQHETVLAVLDGCGLLTPTLPASALPAPHPVKENS
;
A
#
# COMPACT_ATOMS: atom_id res chain seq x y z
N MET A 1 12.16 -10.77 -30.15
CA MET A 1 11.97 -9.32 -30.37
C MET A 1 11.27 -8.78 -29.14
N PRO A 2 11.94 -8.02 -28.26
CA PRO A 2 11.25 -7.42 -27.13
C PRO A 2 10.40 -6.25 -27.65
N HIS A 3 9.12 -6.25 -27.29
CA HIS A 3 8.22 -5.13 -27.53
C HIS A 3 8.71 -3.93 -26.70
N THR A 4 9.36 -2.98 -27.35
CA THR A 4 9.61 -1.65 -26.81
C THR A 4 8.26 -0.92 -26.73
N SER A 5 7.69 -0.86 -25.54
CA SER A 5 6.59 0.06 -25.23
C SER A 5 7.09 1.49 -25.36
N ASP A 6 6.39 2.29 -26.16
CA ASP A 6 6.63 3.72 -26.38
C ASP A 6 6.74 4.49 -25.05
N PRO A 7 7.86 5.21 -24.78
CA PRO A 7 8.05 5.96 -23.54
C PRO A 7 7.12 7.18 -23.39
N ALA A 8 6.35 7.56 -24.42
CA ALA A 8 5.54 8.78 -24.41
C ALA A 8 4.18 8.67 -23.68
N CYS A 9 3.75 7.49 -23.24
CA CYS A 9 2.47 7.32 -22.53
C CYS A 9 2.54 6.29 -21.40
N ARG A 10 3.53 6.41 -20.52
CA ARG A 10 3.58 5.58 -19.30
C ARG A 10 2.53 6.09 -18.31
N LYS A 11 1.38 5.40 -18.22
CA LYS A 11 0.39 5.65 -17.16
C LYS A 11 1.08 5.45 -15.81
N ILE A 12 1.15 6.50 -14.99
CA ILE A 12 1.74 6.41 -13.64
C ILE A 12 0.76 5.62 -12.76
N PRO A 13 1.17 4.46 -12.21
CA PRO A 13 0.29 3.68 -11.35
C PRO A 13 0.06 4.38 -10.02
N PHE A 14 -1.10 4.14 -9.42
CA PHE A 14 -1.41 4.64 -8.09
C PHE A 14 -2.19 3.61 -7.29
N SER A 15 -2.20 3.80 -5.98
CA SER A 15 -2.86 2.94 -5.01
C SER A 15 -3.40 3.76 -3.84
N PHE A 16 -4.31 3.18 -3.06
CA PHE A 16 -4.92 3.85 -1.90
C PHE A 16 -4.76 3.04 -0.63
N GLU A 17 -4.78 3.70 0.52
CA GLU A 17 -4.88 3.07 1.83
C GLU A 17 -6.18 3.41 2.55
N LEU A 18 -6.81 2.37 3.09
CA LEU A 18 -8.05 2.43 3.86
C LEU A 18 -7.87 1.85 5.25
N TYR A 19 -8.75 2.24 6.16
CA TYR A 19 -8.76 1.83 7.55
C TYR A 19 -10.03 1.04 7.86
N PRO A 20 -9.93 -0.09 8.58
CA PRO A 20 -11.11 -0.82 9.02
C PRO A 20 -12.08 0.08 9.79
N PRO A 21 -13.41 0.00 9.53
CA PRO A 21 -14.40 0.84 10.18
C PRO A 21 -14.57 0.44 11.66
N THR A 22 -14.97 1.40 12.48
CA THR A 22 -15.22 1.21 13.93
C THR A 22 -16.70 1.04 14.27
N SER A 23 -17.60 1.13 13.29
CA SER A 23 -19.05 0.95 13.45
C SER A 23 -19.72 0.55 12.13
N ASP A 24 -20.93 0.00 12.19
CA ASP A 24 -21.70 -0.42 11.01
C ASP A 24 -22.06 0.75 10.07
N ALA A 25 -22.33 1.92 10.63
CA ALA A 25 -22.55 3.14 9.85
C ALA A 25 -21.28 3.52 9.06
N ALA A 26 -20.12 3.43 9.69
CA ALA A 26 -18.83 3.67 9.02
C ALA A 26 -18.53 2.59 7.96
N THR A 27 -18.97 1.35 8.16
CA THR A 27 -18.85 0.26 7.17
C THR A 27 -19.58 0.58 5.87
N SER A 28 -20.84 1.05 5.96
CA SER A 28 -21.61 1.43 4.77
C SER A 28 -20.96 2.56 3.98
N VAL A 29 -20.44 3.57 4.68
CA VAL A 29 -19.69 4.68 4.06
C VAL A 29 -18.40 4.17 3.40
N LEU A 30 -17.67 3.28 4.07
CA LEU A 30 -16.45 2.69 3.54
C LEU A 30 -16.69 1.89 2.26
N HIS A 31 -17.78 1.11 2.19
CA HIS A 31 -18.14 0.37 0.96
C HIS A 31 -18.36 1.33 -0.22
N ALA A 32 -19.10 2.42 -0.03
CA ALA A 32 -19.30 3.43 -1.08
C ALA A 32 -17.97 4.11 -1.47
N THR A 33 -17.09 4.38 -0.49
CA THR A 33 -15.74 4.90 -0.76
C THR A 33 -14.90 3.90 -1.58
N ILE A 34 -14.96 2.60 -1.27
CA ILE A 34 -14.24 1.55 -2.02
C ILE A 34 -14.69 1.53 -3.48
N GLU A 35 -15.99 1.58 -3.75
CA GLU A 35 -16.53 1.63 -5.12
C GLU A 35 -15.98 2.83 -5.91
N ARG A 36 -15.97 4.01 -5.28
CA ARG A 36 -15.45 5.25 -5.89
C ARG A 36 -13.94 5.19 -6.16
N LEU A 37 -13.17 4.67 -5.21
CA LEU A 37 -11.72 4.51 -5.37
C LEU A 37 -11.39 3.44 -6.41
N ALA A 38 -12.10 2.32 -6.43
CA ALA A 38 -11.89 1.25 -7.40
C ALA A 38 -12.21 1.69 -8.83
N ALA A 39 -13.24 2.52 -9.01
CA ALA A 39 -13.59 3.09 -10.32
C ALA A 39 -12.48 3.96 -10.93
N ALA A 40 -11.57 4.51 -10.12
CA ALA A 40 -10.40 5.23 -10.62
C ALA A 40 -9.36 4.31 -11.30
N GLY A 41 -9.43 3.00 -11.07
CA GLY A 41 -8.50 2.01 -11.58
C GLY A 41 -7.11 2.00 -10.91
N PRO A 42 -7.02 1.97 -9.57
CA PRO A 42 -5.75 1.79 -8.86
C PRO A 42 -5.16 0.40 -9.10
N GLU A 43 -3.84 0.26 -8.92
CA GLU A 43 -3.18 -1.06 -8.97
C GLU A 43 -3.55 -1.95 -7.79
N PHE A 44 -3.73 -1.34 -6.61
CA PHE A 44 -4.17 -2.03 -5.40
C PHE A 44 -4.81 -1.06 -4.40
N ILE A 45 -5.56 -1.61 -3.45
CA ILE A 45 -6.04 -0.90 -2.26
C ILE A 45 -5.48 -1.62 -1.04
N SER A 46 -4.68 -0.94 -0.23
CA SER A 46 -4.21 -1.45 1.05
C SER A 46 -5.25 -1.23 2.15
N VAL A 47 -5.36 -2.20 3.06
CA VAL A 47 -6.22 -2.11 4.24
C VAL A 47 -5.33 -2.27 5.46
N THR A 48 -5.37 -1.26 6.34
CA THR A 48 -4.56 -1.25 7.55
C THR A 48 -4.97 -2.32 8.54
N TYR A 49 -4.02 -2.71 9.38
CA TYR A 49 -4.22 -3.66 10.45
C TYR A 49 -4.18 -2.89 11.77
N GLY A 50 -5.31 -2.81 12.46
CA GLY A 50 -5.42 -2.01 13.68
C GLY A 50 -4.61 -2.60 14.85
N ALA A 51 -4.02 -1.74 15.67
CA ALA A 51 -3.46 -2.14 16.96
C ALA A 51 -4.58 -2.60 17.93
N ASN A 52 -4.26 -3.49 18.88
CA ASN A 52 -5.15 -3.98 19.96
C ASN A 52 -6.27 -5.00 19.61
N GLY A 53 -6.10 -5.85 18.59
CA GLY A 53 -6.84 -7.13 18.51
C GLY A 53 -8.33 -7.08 18.13
N SER A 54 -9.00 -5.92 18.20
CA SER A 54 -10.37 -5.72 17.66
C SER A 54 -10.41 -5.60 16.13
N SER A 55 -9.24 -5.54 15.49
CA SER A 55 -9.04 -5.12 14.10
C SER A 55 -8.95 -6.25 13.08
N ARG A 56 -8.63 -7.49 13.50
CA ARG A 56 -8.37 -8.62 12.57
C ARG A 56 -9.57 -8.91 11.68
N ARG A 57 -10.73 -9.11 12.30
CA ARG A 57 -11.99 -9.43 11.61
C ARG A 57 -12.44 -8.28 10.71
N SER A 58 -12.43 -7.06 11.24
CA SER A 58 -12.81 -5.87 10.48
C SER A 58 -11.93 -5.67 9.24
N SER A 59 -10.61 -5.90 9.35
CA SER A 59 -9.69 -5.85 8.20
C SER A 59 -10.04 -6.92 7.16
N LEU A 60 -10.28 -8.17 7.59
CA LEU A 60 -10.66 -9.26 6.70
C LEU A 60 -12.00 -9.00 5.99
N ASP A 61 -12.97 -8.43 6.68
CA ASP A 61 -14.28 -8.10 6.12
C ASP A 61 -14.13 -7.07 4.99
N VAL A 62 -13.29 -6.04 5.19
CA VAL A 62 -12.98 -5.03 4.16
C VAL A 62 -12.23 -5.64 2.98
N LEU A 63 -11.20 -6.45 3.23
CA LEU A 63 -10.42 -7.14 2.18
C LEU A 63 -11.33 -8.06 1.33
N THR A 64 -12.20 -8.82 1.99
CA THR A 64 -13.16 -9.73 1.33
C THR A 64 -14.22 -8.95 0.56
N HIS A 65 -14.64 -7.80 1.08
CA HIS A 65 -15.53 -6.90 0.34
C HIS A 65 -14.86 -6.45 -0.97
N ILE A 66 -13.62 -5.96 -0.92
CA ILE A 66 -12.87 -5.53 -2.12
C ILE A 66 -12.78 -6.66 -3.16
N LEU A 67 -12.45 -7.88 -2.74
CA LEU A 67 -12.38 -9.07 -3.62
C LEU A 67 -13.71 -9.41 -4.29
N ARG A 68 -14.82 -9.21 -3.56
CA ARG A 68 -16.15 -9.59 -4.04
C ARG A 68 -16.77 -8.52 -4.95
N THR A 69 -16.51 -7.25 -4.69
CA THR A 69 -17.22 -6.13 -5.33
C THR A 69 -16.38 -5.40 -6.38
N THR A 70 -15.08 -5.67 -6.46
CA THR A 70 -14.17 -4.97 -7.38
C THR A 70 -13.20 -5.95 -8.05
N THR A 71 -12.50 -5.49 -9.08
CA THR A 71 -11.38 -6.21 -9.71
C THR A 71 -10.02 -5.73 -9.18
N VAL A 72 -10.00 -4.84 -8.19
CA VAL A 72 -8.77 -4.27 -7.64
C VAL A 72 -8.14 -5.26 -6.68
N ASP A 73 -6.82 -5.40 -6.75
CA ASP A 73 -6.08 -6.29 -5.86
C ASP A 73 -6.02 -5.70 -4.43
N PRO A 74 -6.54 -6.39 -3.41
CA PRO A 74 -6.43 -5.93 -2.03
C PRO A 74 -5.06 -6.28 -1.45
N LEU A 75 -4.47 -5.34 -0.72
CA LEU A 75 -3.23 -5.54 0.02
C LEU A 75 -3.52 -5.51 1.53
N ALA A 76 -3.25 -6.62 2.21
CA ALA A 76 -3.46 -6.74 3.65
C ALA A 76 -2.24 -6.28 4.44
N HIS A 77 -2.41 -5.33 5.36
CA HIS A 77 -1.38 -5.05 6.34
C HIS A 77 -1.28 -6.19 7.36
N LEU A 78 -0.05 -6.46 7.79
CA LEU A 78 0.27 -7.44 8.83
C LEU A 78 1.37 -6.88 9.73
N THR A 79 1.16 -6.93 11.05
CA THR A 79 2.16 -6.54 12.05
C THR A 79 2.67 -7.78 12.77
N CYS A 80 3.97 -7.85 13.06
CA CYS A 80 4.60 -9.02 13.67
C CYS A 80 4.75 -8.94 15.19
N VAL A 81 4.81 -7.72 15.73
CA VAL A 81 4.89 -7.45 17.16
C VAL A 81 3.72 -8.06 17.93
N GLY A 82 4.01 -8.62 19.11
CA GLY A 82 3.00 -9.11 20.04
C GLY A 82 2.25 -10.36 19.58
N SER A 83 2.70 -11.01 18.50
CA SER A 83 2.13 -12.26 17.99
C SER A 83 3.19 -13.36 17.95
N SER A 84 2.79 -14.59 18.23
CA SER A 84 3.62 -15.78 18.02
C SER A 84 3.73 -16.13 16.52
N ASN A 85 4.70 -16.98 16.18
CA ASN A 85 4.82 -17.57 14.84
C ASN A 85 3.53 -18.33 14.47
N ALA A 86 2.93 -19.04 15.43
CA ALA A 86 1.72 -19.83 15.21
C ALA A 86 0.52 -18.94 14.86
N GLU A 87 0.28 -17.89 15.64
CA GLU A 87 -0.81 -16.93 15.40
C GLU A 87 -0.62 -16.18 14.08
N SER A 88 0.61 -15.70 13.82
CA SER A 88 0.93 -15.00 12.58
C SER A 88 0.74 -15.92 11.38
N SER A 89 1.18 -17.18 11.47
CA SER A 89 0.98 -18.17 10.41
C SER A 89 -0.50 -18.45 10.17
N GLN A 90 -1.30 -18.59 11.24
CA GLN A 90 -2.73 -18.79 11.12
C GLN A 90 -3.41 -17.61 10.42
N LEU A 91 -3.08 -16.38 10.81
CA LEU A 91 -3.64 -15.18 10.18
C LEU A 91 -3.26 -15.08 8.68
N ILE A 92 -2.01 -15.37 8.33
CA ILE A 92 -1.57 -15.42 6.93
C ILE A 92 -2.37 -16.49 6.17
N ARG A 93 -2.60 -17.66 6.78
CA ARG A 93 -3.43 -18.73 6.22
C ARG A 93 -4.87 -18.28 5.98
N GLU A 94 -5.49 -17.59 6.93
CA GLU A 94 -6.85 -17.05 6.81
C GLU A 94 -6.96 -16.04 5.65
N PHE A 95 -5.99 -15.12 5.52
CA PHE A 95 -5.96 -14.18 4.40
C PHE A 95 -5.76 -14.89 3.06
N LEU A 96 -4.90 -15.91 3.01
CA LEU A 96 -4.72 -16.72 1.80
C LEU A 96 -6.00 -17.51 1.45
N ASP A 97 -6.73 -18.05 2.44
CA ASP A 97 -8.01 -18.74 2.23
C ASP A 97 -9.10 -17.81 1.69
N ALA A 98 -9.11 -16.55 2.16
CA ALA A 98 -10.03 -15.53 1.65
C ALA A 98 -9.69 -15.06 0.22
N GLY A 99 -8.54 -15.44 -0.33
CA GLY A 99 -8.10 -15.06 -1.67
C GLY A 99 -7.15 -13.86 -1.74
N VAL A 100 -6.71 -13.33 -0.60
CA VAL A 100 -5.71 -12.24 -0.55
C VAL A 100 -4.35 -12.76 -0.99
N ARG A 101 -3.69 -12.05 -1.91
CA ARG A 101 -2.37 -12.41 -2.48
C ARG A 101 -1.35 -11.27 -2.41
N SER A 102 -1.68 -10.19 -1.72
CA SER A 102 -0.80 -9.04 -1.50
C SER A 102 -0.75 -8.70 -0.01
N PHE A 103 0.45 -8.52 0.54
CA PHE A 103 0.67 -8.21 1.95
C PHE A 103 1.60 -7.02 2.12
N LEU A 104 1.37 -6.21 3.16
CA LEU A 104 2.34 -5.23 3.67
C LEU A 104 2.84 -5.73 5.02
N ALA A 105 4.07 -6.24 5.04
CA ALA A 105 4.72 -6.73 6.24
C ALA A 105 5.32 -5.55 7.04
N LEU A 106 4.82 -5.39 8.25
CA LEU A 106 5.19 -4.34 9.19
C LEU A 106 5.71 -4.96 10.48
N ARG A 107 6.62 -4.25 11.17
CA ARG A 107 6.97 -4.62 12.54
C ARG A 107 5.76 -4.39 13.45
N GLY A 108 5.19 -3.19 13.40
CA GLY A 108 4.19 -2.69 14.34
C GLY A 108 4.81 -1.78 15.41
N ASP A 109 3.92 -1.12 16.14
CA ASP A 109 4.23 -0.23 17.26
C ASP A 109 3.98 -0.91 18.61
N PRO A 110 4.66 -0.47 19.68
CA PRO A 110 4.36 -0.95 21.03
C PRO A 110 2.95 -0.61 21.47
N PRO A 111 2.32 -1.45 22.33
CA PRO A 111 1.02 -1.17 22.87
C PRO A 111 1.14 0.05 23.77
N GLU A 112 0.04 0.79 23.87
CA GLU A 112 0.00 2.03 24.63
C GLU A 112 0.47 1.80 26.08
N GLY A 113 1.39 2.65 26.55
CA GLY A 113 1.89 2.62 27.93
C GLY A 113 3.02 1.63 28.23
N ILE A 114 3.46 0.80 27.28
CA ILE A 114 4.58 -0.15 27.47
C ILE A 114 5.84 0.36 26.78
N ARG A 115 6.94 0.52 27.53
CA ARG A 115 8.27 0.81 26.97
C ARG A 115 8.89 -0.48 26.41
N GLU A 116 9.61 -0.39 25.29
CA GLU A 116 10.21 -1.56 24.62
C GLU A 116 11.21 -2.33 25.49
N GLY A 117 11.06 -3.66 25.52
CA GLY A 117 11.97 -4.65 26.09
C GLY A 117 11.71 -6.05 25.47
N GLU A 118 12.54 -7.06 25.76
CA GLU A 118 12.44 -8.41 25.14
C GLU A 118 11.07 -9.08 25.32
N ALA A 119 10.34 -8.76 26.39
CA ALA A 119 9.00 -9.29 26.66
C ALA A 119 7.90 -8.85 25.67
N PHE A 120 8.19 -7.91 24.76
CA PHE A 120 7.21 -7.29 23.86
C PHE A 120 7.22 -7.84 22.43
N LEU A 121 8.34 -8.41 21.96
CA LEU A 121 8.54 -8.69 20.54
C LEU A 121 7.75 -9.89 20.01
N GLY A 122 7.20 -10.75 20.89
CA GLY A 122 6.65 -12.03 20.47
C GLY A 122 7.75 -12.88 19.82
N ASP A 123 7.40 -13.71 18.84
CA ASP A 123 8.38 -14.56 18.16
C ASP A 123 9.03 -13.88 16.93
N LEU A 124 8.50 -12.73 16.49
CA LEU A 124 8.93 -12.02 15.28
C LEU A 124 9.40 -10.61 15.64
N GLY A 125 10.71 -10.40 15.63
CA GLY A 125 11.34 -9.12 15.98
C GLY A 125 11.36 -8.09 14.86
N SER A 126 11.14 -8.50 13.61
CA SER A 126 11.27 -7.61 12.46
C SER A 126 10.28 -7.89 11.32
N ALA A 127 10.03 -6.85 10.51
CA ALA A 127 9.28 -7.01 9.27
C ALA A 127 9.95 -7.99 8.28
N ALA A 128 11.29 -8.11 8.30
CA ALA A 128 12.01 -9.06 7.44
C ALA A 128 11.70 -10.52 7.81
N GLU A 129 11.63 -10.84 9.10
CA GLU A 129 11.21 -12.17 9.57
C GLU A 129 9.75 -12.46 9.20
N LEU A 130 8.86 -11.45 9.27
CA LEU A 130 7.48 -11.61 8.82
C LEU A 130 7.39 -11.88 7.30
N VAL A 131 8.22 -11.22 6.48
CA VAL A 131 8.33 -11.53 5.04
C VAL A 131 8.72 -12.99 4.82
N GLN A 132 9.71 -13.50 5.56
CA GLN A 132 10.12 -14.91 5.47
C GLN A 132 8.99 -15.85 5.89
N LEU A 133 8.24 -15.50 6.94
CA LEU A 133 7.10 -16.29 7.41
C LEU A 133 5.99 -16.35 6.35
N ILE A 134 5.67 -15.23 5.71
CA ILE A 134 4.68 -15.17 4.61
C ILE A 134 5.10 -16.11 3.47
N HIS A 135 6.38 -16.12 3.07
CA HIS A 135 6.88 -17.05 2.06
C HIS A 135 6.81 -18.51 2.50
N ARG A 136 7.10 -18.80 3.78
CA ARG A 136 7.03 -20.16 4.34
C ARG A 136 5.60 -20.70 4.32
N VAL A 137 4.65 -19.94 4.85
CA VAL A 137 3.23 -20.34 4.91
C VAL A 137 2.65 -20.58 3.52
N GLN A 138 3.04 -19.78 2.53
CA GLN A 138 2.66 -20.03 1.14
C GLN A 138 3.26 -21.33 0.59
N ALA A 139 4.55 -21.57 0.85
CA ALA A 139 5.24 -22.77 0.40
C ALA A 139 4.59 -24.04 0.94
N GLU A 140 4.09 -24.00 2.18
CA GLU A 140 3.34 -25.10 2.81
C GLU A 140 1.99 -25.39 2.14
N ARG A 141 1.38 -24.38 1.50
CA ARG A 141 0.04 -24.49 0.91
C ARG A 141 0.01 -24.88 -0.56
N VAL A 142 1.05 -24.56 -1.32
CA VAL A 142 1.05 -24.79 -2.77
C VAL A 142 1.47 -26.24 -3.06
N PRO A 143 0.56 -27.12 -3.52
CA PRO A 143 0.96 -28.45 -3.94
C PRO A 143 1.86 -28.37 -5.16
N TYR A 144 2.78 -29.32 -5.29
CA TYR A 144 3.58 -29.46 -6.50
C TYR A 144 2.67 -29.65 -7.72
N ARG A 145 2.93 -28.88 -8.78
CA ARG A 145 2.21 -28.99 -10.06
C ARG A 145 3.13 -29.58 -11.11
N GLU A 146 2.65 -30.60 -11.81
CA GLU A 146 3.33 -31.12 -12.98
C GLU A 146 3.09 -30.23 -14.21
N ALA A 147 4.08 -30.19 -15.10
CA ALA A 147 3.97 -29.65 -16.43
C ALA A 147 4.56 -30.64 -17.43
N VAL A 148 4.00 -30.68 -18.64
CA VAL A 148 4.60 -31.41 -19.76
C VAL A 148 5.86 -30.68 -20.20
N ILE A 149 6.93 -31.42 -20.47
CA ILE A 149 8.14 -30.84 -21.04
C ILE A 149 7.87 -30.56 -22.53
N PRO A 150 8.01 -29.31 -23.00
CA PRO A 150 7.83 -28.99 -24.41
C PRO A 150 8.70 -29.91 -25.31
N GLY A 151 8.08 -30.56 -26.30
CA GLY A 151 8.75 -31.50 -27.19
C GLY A 151 8.85 -32.95 -26.68
N LEU A 152 8.46 -33.24 -25.43
CA LEU A 152 8.45 -34.58 -24.84
C LEU A 152 7.10 -34.88 -24.15
N PRO A 153 6.06 -35.30 -24.90
CA PRO A 153 4.69 -35.44 -24.38
C PRO A 153 4.53 -36.43 -23.20
N ALA A 154 5.41 -37.45 -23.14
CA ALA A 154 5.43 -38.45 -22.09
C ALA A 154 6.23 -38.01 -20.84
N ALA A 155 7.04 -36.96 -20.93
CA ALA A 155 7.84 -36.48 -19.81
C ALA A 155 7.06 -35.46 -18.97
N ARG A 156 7.35 -35.44 -17.66
CA ARG A 156 6.82 -34.47 -16.71
C ARG A 156 7.96 -33.75 -16.03
N THR A 157 7.73 -32.48 -15.70
CA THR A 157 8.58 -31.69 -14.81
C THR A 157 7.71 -31.07 -13.73
N ILE A 158 8.29 -30.80 -12.57
CA ILE A 158 7.62 -30.05 -11.53
C ILE A 158 7.79 -28.57 -11.83
N LYS A 159 6.67 -27.83 -11.91
CA LYS A 159 6.71 -26.36 -11.91
C LYS A 159 7.32 -25.89 -10.61
N ARG A 160 8.54 -25.36 -10.70
CA ARG A 160 9.26 -24.75 -9.57
C ARG A 160 8.80 -23.33 -9.29
N GLU A 161 8.12 -22.71 -10.25
CA GLU A 161 7.56 -21.37 -10.13
C GLU A 161 6.40 -21.38 -9.13
N ARG A 162 6.58 -20.63 -8.05
CA ARG A 162 5.52 -20.34 -7.09
C ARG A 162 4.68 -19.19 -7.61
N GLU A 163 3.42 -19.13 -7.17
CA GLU A 163 2.59 -17.95 -7.39
C GLU A 163 3.33 -16.72 -6.83
N LYS A 164 3.49 -15.69 -7.65
CA LYS A 164 4.18 -14.47 -7.22
C LYS A 164 3.24 -13.68 -6.33
N VAL A 165 3.53 -13.65 -5.04
CA VAL A 165 2.85 -12.79 -4.07
C VAL A 165 3.54 -11.45 -4.00
N ARG A 166 2.75 -10.37 -3.94
CA ARG A 166 3.26 -9.04 -3.65
C ARG A 166 3.49 -8.95 -2.14
N ILE A 167 4.72 -8.74 -1.71
CA ILE A 167 5.05 -8.50 -0.31
C ILE A 167 5.72 -7.13 -0.24
N ALA A 168 4.91 -6.16 0.14
CA ALA A 168 5.35 -4.81 0.41
C ALA A 168 5.95 -4.70 1.82
N VAL A 169 6.80 -3.70 2.02
CA VAL A 169 7.34 -3.31 3.32
C VAL A 169 7.34 -1.80 3.51
N ALA A 170 7.34 -1.32 4.75
CA ALA A 170 7.49 0.11 5.02
C ALA A 170 8.93 0.60 4.78
N ALA A 171 9.04 1.83 4.25
CA ALA A 171 10.27 2.61 4.11
C ALA A 171 10.12 3.98 4.80
N PHE A 172 11.22 4.58 5.25
CA PHE A 172 11.19 5.82 6.04
C PHE A 172 12.17 6.84 5.44
N PRO A 173 11.71 7.76 4.57
CA PRO A 173 12.59 8.69 3.86
C PRO A 173 13.42 9.60 4.78
N ASN A 174 12.79 10.05 5.88
CA ASN A 174 13.41 10.87 6.93
C ASN A 174 14.04 10.04 8.06
N GLY A 175 14.18 8.73 7.83
CA GLY A 175 14.61 7.76 8.80
C GLY A 175 13.48 7.34 9.76
N HIS A 176 13.59 6.13 10.30
CA HIS A 176 12.65 5.68 11.31
C HIS A 176 12.93 6.42 12.63
N PRO A 177 11.91 6.83 13.41
CA PRO A 177 12.10 7.53 14.71
C PRO A 177 12.95 6.79 15.77
N ARG A 178 13.33 5.55 15.48
CA ARG A 178 14.10 4.66 16.37
C ARG A 178 15.45 4.26 15.75
N SER A 179 15.72 4.69 14.51
CA SER A 179 16.98 4.45 13.84
C SER A 179 18.05 5.36 14.43
N ARG A 180 19.22 4.79 14.71
CA ARG A 180 20.37 5.51 15.28
C ARG A 180 21.20 6.20 14.20
N SER A 181 20.96 5.86 12.94
CA SER A 181 21.60 6.46 11.78
C SER A 181 20.75 6.24 10.54
N ALA A 182 20.92 7.11 9.53
CA ALA A 182 20.26 6.96 8.24
C ALA A 182 20.65 5.67 7.48
N THR A 183 21.81 5.10 7.78
CA THR A 183 22.27 3.83 7.20
C THR A 183 21.42 2.66 7.69
N GLN A 184 20.96 2.71 8.95
CA GLN A 184 20.18 1.62 9.55
C GLN A 184 18.85 1.39 8.83
N ASP A 185 18.21 2.43 8.31
CA ASP A 185 16.97 2.31 7.55
C ASP A 185 17.20 1.61 6.20
N ILE A 186 18.36 1.85 5.58
CA ILE A 186 18.77 1.20 4.33
C ILE A 186 19.12 -0.27 4.60
N ASP A 187 19.89 -0.55 5.66
CA ASP A 187 20.20 -1.92 6.06
C ASP A 187 18.93 -2.73 6.34
N ALA A 188 17.94 -2.11 6.99
CA ALA A 188 16.64 -2.72 7.20
C ALA A 188 15.91 -3.02 5.88
N LEU A 189 15.96 -2.12 4.88
CA LEU A 189 15.41 -2.38 3.55
C LEU A 189 16.14 -3.51 2.83
N LEU A 190 17.47 -3.57 2.92
CA LEU A 190 18.26 -4.65 2.34
C LEU A 190 17.93 -6.00 2.99
N ALA A 191 17.75 -6.03 4.31
CA ALA A 191 17.29 -7.23 5.02
C ALA A 191 15.89 -7.68 4.56
N LYS A 192 14.95 -6.73 4.39
CA LYS A 192 13.61 -7.00 3.85
C LYS A 192 13.66 -7.50 2.40
N GLN A 193 14.55 -6.94 1.57
CA GLN A 193 14.78 -7.41 0.20
C GLN A 193 15.33 -8.85 0.19
N ALA A 194 16.36 -9.12 0.98
CA ALA A 194 16.94 -10.45 1.12
C ALA A 194 15.93 -11.49 1.64
N ALA A 195 14.98 -11.06 2.47
CA ALA A 195 13.85 -11.89 2.91
C ALA A 195 12.82 -12.19 1.80
N GLY A 196 12.84 -11.43 0.70
CA GLY A 196 11.98 -11.63 -0.47
C GLY A 196 10.83 -10.62 -0.59
N ALA A 197 10.94 -9.44 0.02
CA ALA A 197 10.04 -8.32 -0.27
C ALA A 197 10.27 -7.77 -1.69
N ASN A 198 9.21 -7.30 -2.34
CA ASN A 198 9.26 -6.88 -3.76
C ASN A 198 8.58 -5.53 -4.05
N LEU A 199 8.19 -4.81 -2.99
CA LEU A 199 7.66 -3.46 -3.05
C LEU A 199 8.01 -2.77 -1.72
N ALA A 200 8.21 -1.46 -1.73
CA ALA A 200 8.11 -0.67 -0.51
C ALA A 200 7.15 0.50 -0.68
N ILE A 201 6.56 0.91 0.44
CA ILE A 201 5.71 2.09 0.55
C ILE A 201 6.34 2.97 1.62
N THR A 202 6.62 4.23 1.30
CA THR A 202 7.21 5.13 2.28
C THR A 202 6.16 5.59 3.29
N GLN A 203 6.59 5.84 4.52
CA GLN A 203 5.87 6.72 5.44
C GLN A 203 5.65 8.09 4.78
N LEU A 204 4.63 8.81 5.26
CA LEU A 204 4.34 10.18 4.85
C LEU A 204 5.55 11.11 5.01
N PHE A 205 5.62 12.11 4.14
CA PHE A 205 6.59 13.20 4.17
C PHE A 205 5.98 14.41 3.45
N PHE A 206 6.56 15.61 3.63
CA PHE A 206 5.99 16.86 3.10
C PHE A 206 6.84 17.53 2.02
N HIS A 207 8.09 17.11 1.83
CA HIS A 207 9.03 17.69 0.87
C HIS A 207 9.57 16.62 -0.09
N ALA A 208 9.54 16.87 -1.40
CA ALA A 208 9.97 15.90 -2.41
C ALA A 208 11.43 15.46 -2.23
N ASP A 209 12.30 16.38 -1.80
CA ASP A 209 13.73 16.12 -1.60
C ASP A 209 14.01 15.00 -0.59
N HIS A 210 13.14 14.82 0.40
CA HIS A 210 13.26 13.73 1.38
C HIS A 210 13.15 12.37 0.70
N TYR A 211 12.15 12.21 -0.17
CA TYR A 211 11.97 11.00 -0.96
C TYR A 211 13.09 10.84 -1.99
N LEU A 212 13.39 11.87 -2.78
CA LEU A 212 14.35 11.76 -3.88
C LEU A 212 15.75 11.43 -3.36
N SER A 213 16.20 12.09 -2.29
CA SER A 213 17.48 11.80 -1.63
C SER A 213 17.50 10.41 -0.99
N PHE A 214 16.36 9.94 -0.46
CA PHE A 214 16.23 8.58 0.04
C PHE A 214 16.36 7.53 -1.07
N ILE A 215 15.69 7.73 -2.21
CA ILE A 215 15.80 6.84 -3.36
C ILE A 215 17.23 6.74 -3.86
N LEU A 216 17.94 7.86 -4.00
CA LEU A 216 19.35 7.85 -4.43
C LEU A 216 20.23 6.99 -3.52
N ARG A 217 20.08 7.14 -2.20
CA ARG A 217 20.83 6.34 -1.21
C ARG A 217 20.43 4.86 -1.25
N ALA A 218 19.13 4.55 -1.31
CA ALA A 218 18.64 3.18 -1.36
C ALA A 218 19.12 2.43 -2.62
N ARG A 219 19.11 3.10 -3.78
CA ARG A 219 19.63 2.56 -5.04
C ARG A 219 21.14 2.37 -5.01
N ALA A 220 21.89 3.34 -4.49
CA ALA A 220 23.34 3.22 -4.32
C ALA A 220 23.74 2.04 -3.41
N ALA A 221 22.88 1.67 -2.46
CA ALA A 221 23.08 0.53 -1.58
C ALA A 221 22.60 -0.82 -2.15
N GLY A 222 21.95 -0.85 -3.33
CA GLY A 222 21.50 -2.08 -3.99
C GLY A 222 20.06 -2.50 -3.70
N VAL A 223 19.19 -1.61 -3.20
CA VAL A 223 17.74 -1.88 -3.17
C VAL A 223 17.22 -1.82 -4.61
N GLU A 224 16.58 -2.88 -5.09
CA GLU A 224 16.15 -3.06 -6.48
C GLU A 224 14.64 -2.85 -6.67
N PHE A 225 13.82 -3.25 -5.70
CA PHE A 225 12.37 -3.16 -5.84
C PHE A 225 11.85 -1.71 -5.91
N PRO A 226 10.68 -1.47 -6.52
CA PRO A 226 10.04 -0.15 -6.53
C PRO A 226 9.70 0.32 -5.10
N ILE A 227 9.89 1.62 -4.85
CA ILE A 227 9.57 2.28 -3.58
C ILE A 227 8.54 3.37 -3.89
N LEU A 228 7.29 3.17 -3.51
CA LEU A 228 6.20 4.12 -3.74
C LEU A 228 6.23 5.23 -2.68
N PRO A 229 6.18 6.51 -3.06
CA PRO A 229 5.95 7.59 -2.11
C PRO A 229 4.53 7.53 -1.56
N GLY A 230 4.43 7.49 -0.23
CA GLY A 230 3.19 7.66 0.52
C GLY A 230 2.84 9.15 0.67
N ILE A 231 1.70 9.57 0.12
CA ILE A 231 1.24 10.96 0.13
C ILE A 231 -0.10 11.04 0.84
N MET A 232 -0.26 12.04 1.69
CA MET A 232 -1.51 12.33 2.36
C MET A 232 -1.87 13.80 2.14
N PRO A 233 -3.05 14.08 1.57
CA PRO A 233 -3.57 15.44 1.57
C PRO A 233 -4.06 15.81 2.97
N VAL A 234 -3.35 16.72 3.63
CA VAL A 234 -3.69 17.18 4.98
C VAL A 234 -4.62 18.39 4.89
N THR A 235 -5.86 18.20 5.30
CA THR A 235 -6.95 19.18 5.08
C THR A 235 -7.39 19.90 6.36
N SER A 236 -6.67 19.76 7.48
CA SER A 236 -6.95 20.52 8.69
C SER A 236 -5.73 20.65 9.62
N PRO A 237 -5.62 21.75 10.39
CA PRO A 237 -4.53 21.94 11.35
C PRO A 237 -4.48 20.85 12.43
N ALA A 238 -5.66 20.40 12.90
CA ALA A 238 -5.74 19.35 13.92
C ALA A 238 -5.19 18.02 13.41
N ARG A 239 -5.48 17.68 12.14
CA ARG A 239 -4.94 16.48 11.52
C ARG A 239 -3.42 16.60 11.33
N LEU A 240 -2.92 17.74 10.86
CA LEU A 240 -1.49 17.99 10.72
C LEU A 240 -0.75 17.76 12.04
N ARG A 241 -1.21 18.38 13.14
CA ARG A 241 -0.60 18.20 14.47
C ARG A 241 -0.55 16.73 14.89
N ARG A 242 -1.66 16.01 14.72
CA ARG A 242 -1.72 14.59 15.08
C ARG A 242 -0.75 13.72 14.29
N ILE A 243 -0.57 14.03 13.00
CA ILE A 243 0.36 13.31 12.13
C ILE A 243 1.79 13.52 12.59
N LEU A 244 2.18 14.77 12.89
CA LEU A 244 3.54 15.10 13.32
C LEU A 244 3.87 14.43 14.66
N GLU A 245 2.92 14.41 15.61
CA GLU A 245 3.08 13.70 16.89
C GLU A 245 3.36 12.20 16.71
N LEU A 246 2.70 11.55 15.75
CA LEU A 246 2.80 10.11 15.53
C LEU A 246 3.99 9.71 14.65
N SER A 247 4.32 10.53 13.65
CA SER A 247 5.35 10.23 12.67
C SER A 247 6.74 10.71 13.10
N GLY A 248 6.83 11.71 13.97
CA GLY A 248 8.10 12.38 14.31
C GLY A 248 8.64 13.27 13.17
N GLU A 249 7.82 13.56 12.16
CA GLU A 249 8.17 14.44 11.04
C GLU A 249 8.33 15.90 11.49
N GLU A 250 9.19 16.63 10.77
CA GLU A 250 9.34 18.07 10.98
C GLU A 250 8.08 18.82 10.52
N LEU A 251 7.75 19.90 11.23
CA LEU A 251 6.58 20.74 10.93
C LEU A 251 6.74 21.42 9.55
N PRO A 252 5.86 21.13 8.55
CA PRO A 252 5.86 21.85 7.29
C PRO A 252 5.26 23.24 7.50
N SER A 253 6.12 24.20 7.81
CA SER A 253 5.70 25.52 8.33
C SER A 253 4.77 26.27 7.37
N GLU A 254 5.04 26.24 6.06
CA GLU A 254 4.19 26.86 5.05
C GLU A 254 2.77 26.28 5.03
N LEU A 255 2.66 24.95 5.06
CA LEU A 255 1.37 24.25 5.08
C LEU A 255 0.64 24.50 6.40
N ALA A 256 1.36 24.46 7.52
CA ALA A 256 0.79 24.71 8.84
C ALA A 256 0.18 26.11 8.93
N ILE A 257 0.93 27.15 8.54
CA ILE A 257 0.48 28.54 8.54
C ILE A 257 -0.72 28.70 7.59
N ALA A 258 -0.65 28.15 6.37
CA ALA A 258 -1.73 28.25 5.41
C ALA A 258 -3.05 27.63 5.93
N LEU A 259 -2.97 26.46 6.58
CA LEU A 259 -4.13 25.81 7.17
C LEU A 259 -4.67 26.56 8.40
N GLU A 260 -3.80 27.16 9.22
CA GLU A 260 -4.20 27.89 10.43
C GLU A 260 -4.88 29.23 10.12
N VAL A 261 -4.43 29.94 9.09
CA VAL A 261 -4.98 31.25 8.72
C VAL A 261 -6.30 31.11 7.95
N GLU A 262 -6.54 30.00 7.25
CA GLU A 262 -7.75 29.78 6.47
C GLU A 262 -8.98 29.49 7.37
N PRO A 263 -10.01 30.37 7.36
CA PRO A 263 -11.14 30.26 8.27
C PRO A 263 -12.16 29.17 7.91
N THR A 264 -12.20 28.71 6.65
CA THR A 264 -13.21 27.77 6.17
C THR A 264 -12.66 26.35 6.03
N LYS A 265 -13.51 25.34 6.24
CA LYS A 265 -13.11 23.93 6.05
C LYS A 265 -12.86 23.61 4.57
N GLU A 266 -13.65 24.24 3.71
CA GLU A 266 -13.56 24.16 2.26
C GLU A 266 -12.21 24.70 1.78
N GLY A 267 -11.81 25.90 2.23
CA GLY A 267 -10.50 26.47 1.92
C GLY A 267 -9.35 25.62 2.46
N GLN A 268 -9.43 25.12 3.70
CA GLN A 268 -8.41 24.22 4.27
C GLN A 268 -8.26 22.94 3.43
N ARG A 269 -9.37 22.41 2.92
CA ARG A 269 -9.36 21.25 2.03
C ARG A 269 -8.70 21.56 0.69
N GLU A 270 -9.01 22.70 0.07
CA GLU A 270 -8.36 23.15 -1.18
C GLU A 270 -6.86 23.34 -1.00
N ILE A 271 -6.42 23.92 0.12
CA ILE A 271 -4.99 24.07 0.46
C ILE A 271 -4.31 22.69 0.53
N GLY A 272 -4.90 21.75 1.27
CA GLY A 272 -4.36 20.39 1.40
C GLY A 272 -4.27 19.64 0.07
N ILE A 273 -5.31 19.75 -0.78
CA ILE A 273 -5.32 19.15 -2.13
C ILE A 273 -4.22 19.77 -3.00
N ARG A 274 -4.12 21.11 -3.01
CA ARG A 274 -3.13 21.83 -3.82
C ARG A 274 -1.70 21.43 -3.43
N GLN A 275 -1.40 21.40 -2.14
CA GLN A 275 -0.06 21.03 -1.66
C GLN A 275 0.28 19.57 -2.00
N ALA A 276 -0.65 18.63 -1.78
CA ALA A 276 -0.42 17.23 -2.11
C ALA A 276 -0.30 16.99 -3.63
N THR A 277 -1.04 17.75 -4.45
CA THR A 277 -0.92 17.71 -5.92
C THR A 277 0.45 18.18 -6.37
N GLU A 278 0.94 19.29 -5.81
CA GLU A 278 2.28 19.81 -6.14
C GLU A 278 3.37 18.82 -5.74
N LEU A 279 3.29 18.26 -4.53
CA LEU A 279 4.19 17.22 -4.07
C LEU A 279 4.17 15.99 -5.02
N ALA A 280 2.98 15.51 -5.38
CA ALA A 280 2.83 14.38 -6.30
C ALA A 280 3.46 14.66 -7.67
N ARG A 281 3.27 15.86 -8.24
CA ARG A 281 3.89 16.26 -9.52
C ARG A 281 5.41 16.28 -9.44
N GLN A 282 5.97 16.83 -8.36
CA GLN A 282 7.43 16.84 -8.16
C GLN A 282 7.99 15.42 -8.04
N LEU A 283 7.29 14.52 -7.33
CA LEU A 283 7.70 13.12 -7.19
C LEU A 283 7.63 12.36 -8.52
N ILE A 284 6.58 12.58 -9.32
CA ILE A 284 6.46 11.99 -10.66
C ILE A 284 7.59 12.51 -11.57
N ALA A 285 7.83 13.82 -11.58
CA ALA A 285 8.91 14.43 -12.35
C ALA A 285 10.30 13.92 -11.91
N GLY A 286 10.47 13.62 -10.62
CA GLY A 286 11.65 12.99 -10.05
C GLY A 286 11.78 11.48 -10.30
N GLY A 287 10.84 10.87 -11.05
CA GLY A 287 10.91 9.47 -11.47
C GLY A 287 10.30 8.47 -10.48
N ALA A 288 9.38 8.90 -9.60
CA ALA A 288 8.64 7.99 -8.75
C ALA A 288 7.93 6.90 -9.60
N PRO A 289 8.03 5.60 -9.22
CA PRO A 289 7.48 4.52 -10.02
C PRO A 289 5.95 4.41 -9.97
N GLY A 290 5.30 5.16 -9.09
CA GLY A 290 3.87 5.24 -8.85
C GLY A 290 3.58 6.11 -7.63
N LEU A 291 2.33 6.21 -7.20
CA LEU A 291 1.92 6.93 -5.99
C LEU A 291 1.13 6.03 -5.04
N HIS A 292 1.28 6.24 -3.73
CA HIS A 292 0.42 5.61 -2.73
C HIS A 292 -0.28 6.70 -1.91
N LEU A 293 -1.61 6.72 -1.91
CA LEU A 293 -2.40 7.79 -1.28
C LEU A 293 -3.10 7.31 -0.02
N TYR A 294 -2.79 7.93 1.12
CA TYR A 294 -3.49 7.70 2.38
C TYR A 294 -4.86 8.38 2.36
N ALA A 295 -5.91 7.59 2.14
CA ALA A 295 -7.25 8.12 1.88
C ALA A 295 -8.06 8.42 3.15
N PHE A 296 -7.73 7.79 4.28
CA PHE A 296 -8.47 7.95 5.55
C PHE A 296 -9.99 7.74 5.38
N ASN A 297 -10.35 6.75 4.56
CA ASN A 297 -11.73 6.39 4.22
C ASN A 297 -12.53 7.50 3.51
N GLN A 298 -11.84 8.47 2.91
CA GLN A 298 -12.42 9.55 2.10
C GLN A 298 -11.86 9.46 0.68
N HIS A 299 -12.74 9.48 -0.33
CA HIS A 299 -12.32 9.33 -1.72
C HIS A 299 -12.05 10.68 -2.39
N GLU A 300 -12.79 11.70 -2.01
CA GLU A 300 -12.89 12.94 -2.77
C GLU A 300 -11.56 13.70 -2.79
N THR A 301 -10.84 13.72 -1.67
CA THR A 301 -9.57 14.47 -1.54
C THR A 301 -8.44 13.79 -2.31
N VAL A 302 -8.33 12.47 -2.23
CA VAL A 302 -7.29 11.72 -2.96
C VAL A 302 -7.57 11.66 -4.46
N LEU A 303 -8.84 11.55 -4.87
CA LEU A 303 -9.22 11.63 -6.28
C LEU A 303 -8.97 13.03 -6.86
N ALA A 304 -9.24 14.10 -6.12
CA ALA A 304 -8.92 15.45 -6.57
C ALA A 304 -7.40 15.66 -6.77
N VAL A 305 -6.55 15.05 -5.94
CA VAL A 305 -5.09 15.07 -6.14
C VAL A 305 -4.68 14.34 -7.43
N LEU A 306 -5.26 13.16 -7.70
CA LEU A 306 -4.98 12.42 -8.92
C LEU A 306 -5.48 13.16 -10.18
N ASP A 307 -6.65 13.79 -10.11
CA ASP A 307 -7.20 14.63 -11.17
C ASP A 307 -6.29 15.83 -11.45
N GLY A 308 -5.84 16.53 -10.39
CA GLY A 308 -4.85 17.60 -10.48
C GLY A 308 -3.52 17.15 -11.10
N CYS A 309 -3.16 15.88 -10.97
CA CYS A 309 -1.98 15.31 -11.63
C CYS A 309 -2.24 14.79 -13.05
N GLY A 310 -3.48 14.85 -13.55
CA GLY A 310 -3.88 14.30 -14.85
C GLY A 310 -3.84 12.77 -14.90
N LEU A 311 -3.97 12.09 -13.77
CA LEU A 311 -3.86 10.64 -13.66
C LEU A 311 -5.21 9.90 -13.76
N LEU A 312 -6.32 10.62 -13.61
CA LEU A 312 -7.64 10.07 -13.83
C LEU A 312 -7.98 10.10 -15.32
N THR A 313 -8.51 9.00 -15.83
CA THR A 313 -9.02 8.95 -17.20
C THR A 313 -10.34 9.72 -17.25
N PRO A 314 -10.57 10.62 -18.22
CA PRO A 314 -11.88 11.22 -18.40
C PRO A 314 -12.91 10.10 -18.61
N THR A 315 -13.96 10.07 -17.81
CA THR A 315 -15.08 9.16 -18.02
C THR A 315 -15.66 9.47 -19.41
N LEU A 316 -15.48 8.56 -20.37
CA LEU A 316 -16.20 8.64 -21.64
C LEU A 316 -17.70 8.63 -21.31
N PRO A 317 -18.50 9.55 -21.87
CA PRO A 317 -19.94 9.55 -21.64
C PRO A 317 -20.52 8.20 -22.08
N ALA A 318 -21.47 7.68 -21.30
CA ALA A 318 -22.07 6.34 -21.42
C ALA A 318 -22.73 6.00 -22.79
N SER A 319 -22.68 6.91 -23.76
CA SER A 319 -23.23 6.77 -25.11
C SER A 319 -22.34 5.96 -26.08
N ALA A 320 -21.17 5.47 -25.65
CA ALA A 320 -20.19 4.81 -26.53
C ALA A 320 -19.97 3.32 -26.23
N LEU A 321 -20.89 2.65 -25.53
CA LEU A 321 -20.88 1.18 -25.46
C LEU A 321 -21.57 0.62 -26.72
N PRO A 322 -20.89 -0.20 -27.55
CA PRO A 322 -21.54 -0.88 -28.66
C PRO A 322 -22.62 -1.82 -28.13
N ALA A 323 -23.79 -1.80 -28.78
CA ALA A 323 -24.93 -2.62 -28.40
C ALA A 323 -24.55 -4.12 -28.34
N PRO A 324 -25.05 -4.89 -27.36
CA PRO A 324 -24.76 -6.31 -27.26
C PRO A 324 -25.25 -7.06 -28.51
N HIS A 325 -24.41 -7.93 -29.04
CA HIS A 325 -24.73 -8.76 -30.19
C HIS A 325 -25.97 -9.64 -29.93
N PRO A 326 -26.88 -9.81 -30.91
CA PRO A 326 -28.05 -10.66 -30.76
C PRO A 326 -27.62 -12.12 -30.62
N VAL A 327 -28.11 -12.76 -29.56
CA VAL A 327 -27.96 -14.20 -29.31
C VAL A 327 -28.66 -14.97 -30.44
N LYS A 328 -27.91 -15.83 -31.15
CA LYS A 328 -28.49 -16.79 -32.07
C LYS A 328 -29.13 -17.92 -31.26
N GLU A 329 -30.44 -18.05 -31.35
CA GLU A 329 -31.16 -19.26 -30.92
C GLU A 329 -30.78 -20.41 -31.86
N ASN A 330 -30.26 -21.50 -31.29
CA ASN A 330 -30.08 -22.77 -32.01
C ASN A 330 -31.41 -23.53 -32.00
N SER A 331 -31.89 -23.86 -33.20
CA SER A 331 -32.79 -24.99 -33.47
C SER A 331 -31.99 -26.30 -33.53
#